data_AF-A0A7D3VQR4-F1
#
_entry.id   AF-A0A7D3VQR4-F1
#
_cell.length_a   1.000
_cell.length_b   1.000
_cell.length_c   1.000
_cell.angle_alpha   90.00
_cell.angle_beta   90.00
_cell.angle_gamma   90.00
#
_symmetry.space_group_name_H-M   'P 1'
#
loop_
_entity.id
_entity.type
_entity.pdbx_description
1 polymer ?
#
loop_
_entity_poly.entity_id
_entity_poly.type
_entity_poly.pdbx_seq_one_letter_code
_entity_poly.pdbx_strand_id
1 'polypeptide(L)'
;MTETRQFNPAHLRETGKSADDLGDHVQKALKKLEDAHQGVKTGADGFAFAGALGKVFDSWDQRLGALRGECWSIAATFRANAGNDQATEQGLVAGMNKNFTDLINFRTGD
;
A
#
# COMPACT_ATOMS: atom_id res chain seq x y z
N MET A 1 -18.20 4.66 29.99
CA MET A 1 -16.91 4.09 29.55
C MET A 1 -16.93 4.07 28.03
N THR A 2 -16.44 5.14 27.42
CA THR A 2 -16.25 5.25 25.97
C THR A 2 -14.76 5.46 25.78
N GLU A 3 -14.01 4.36 25.75
CA GLU A 3 -12.69 4.36 25.12
C GLU A 3 -12.95 4.45 23.62
N THR A 4 -13.09 5.68 23.15
CA THR A 4 -13.28 5.98 21.74
C THR A 4 -12.01 5.56 21.01
N ARG A 5 -12.14 4.62 20.07
CA ARG A 5 -11.05 4.12 19.21
C ARG A 5 -10.16 5.28 18.77
N GLN A 6 -8.90 5.24 19.20
CA GLN A 6 -7.91 6.28 18.90
C GLN A 6 -7.31 6.14 17.49
N PHE A 7 -7.71 5.12 16.71
CA PHE A 7 -7.14 4.85 15.39
C PHE A 7 -8.00 5.47 14.27
N ASN A 8 -7.47 6.50 13.62
CA ASN A 8 -8.15 7.26 12.58
C ASN A 8 -7.97 6.61 11.19
N PRO A 9 -9.06 6.24 10.46
CA PRO A 9 -8.94 5.66 9.12
C PRO A 9 -8.28 6.59 8.10
N ALA A 10 -8.26 7.91 8.34
CA ALA A 10 -7.47 8.85 7.54
C ALA A 10 -5.96 8.58 7.65
N HIS A 11 -5.47 8.17 8.83
CA HIS A 11 -4.06 7.85 9.04
C HIS A 11 -3.65 6.60 8.28
N LEU A 12 -4.49 5.56 8.28
CA LEU A 12 -4.26 4.35 7.47
C LEU A 12 -4.16 4.69 5.98
N ARG A 13 -5.03 5.57 5.47
CA ARG A 13 -4.98 6.01 4.06
C ARG A 13 -3.69 6.78 3.75
N GLU A 14 -3.27 7.65 4.66
CA GLU A 14 -2.03 8.42 4.52
C GLU A 14 -0.81 7.49 4.51
N THR A 15 -0.72 6.54 5.44
CA THR A 15 0.37 5.55 5.45
C THR A 15 0.36 4.69 4.17
N GLY A 16 -0.83 4.29 3.70
CA GLY A 16 -0.97 3.59 2.43
C GLY A 16 -0.45 4.41 1.24
N LYS A 17 -0.72 5.72 1.21
CA LYS A 17 -0.18 6.63 0.20
C LYS A 17 1.34 6.72 0.27
N SER A 18 1.93 6.84 1.47
CA SER A 18 3.39 6.86 1.61
C SER A 18 4.05 5.58 1.10
N ALA A 19 3.40 4.42 1.29
CA ALA A 19 3.88 3.15 0.75
C ALA A 19 3.76 3.10 -0.80
N ASP A 20 2.67 3.62 -1.38
CA ASP A 20 2.53 3.79 -2.84
C ASP A 20 3.65 4.68 -3.41
N ASP A 21 3.87 5.86 -2.79
CA ASP A 21 4.91 6.81 -3.20
C ASP A 21 6.32 6.18 -3.14
N LEU A 22 6.59 5.34 -2.14
CA LEU A 22 7.85 4.60 -2.05
C LEU A 22 7.97 3.58 -3.19
N GLY A 23 6.92 2.82 -3.49
CA GLY A 23 6.89 1.89 -4.63
C GLY A 23 7.17 2.59 -5.96
N ASP A 24 6.58 3.77 -6.18
CA ASP A 24 6.81 4.60 -7.37
C ASP A 24 8.25 5.11 -7.46
N HIS A 25 8.86 5.49 -6.34
CA HIS A 25 10.27 5.86 -6.31
C HIS A 25 11.20 4.68 -6.64
N VAL A 26 10.89 3.49 -6.11
CA VAL A 26 11.64 2.27 -6.44
C VAL A 26 11.49 1.94 -7.93
N GLN A 27 10.30 2.08 -8.51
CA GLN A 27 10.10 1.91 -9.96
C GLN A 27 10.94 2.88 -10.79
N LYS A 28 10.97 4.16 -10.41
CA LYS A 28 11.81 5.16 -11.09
C LYS A 28 13.30 4.82 -10.97
N ALA A 29 13.74 4.32 -9.82
CA ALA A 29 15.13 3.89 -9.61
C ALA A 29 15.48 2.67 -10.47
N LEU A 30 14.58 1.68 -10.53
CA LEU A 30 14.75 0.49 -11.37
C LEU A 30 14.86 0.86 -12.85
N LYS A 31 14.00 1.76 -13.34
CA LYS A 31 14.09 2.26 -14.72
C LYS A 31 15.42 2.97 -15.02
N LYS A 32 15.90 3.80 -14.09
CA LYS A 32 17.22 4.46 -14.25
C LYS A 32 18.36 3.44 -14.29
N LEU A 33 18.26 2.37 -13.49
CA LEU A 33 19.24 1.29 -13.48
C LEU A 33 19.23 0.49 -14.79
N GLU A 34 18.04 0.19 -15.32
CA GLU A 34 17.86 -0.43 -16.65
C GLU A 34 18.51 0.41 -17.76
N ASP A 35 18.17 1.70 -17.82
CA ASP A 35 18.68 2.61 -18.85
C ASP A 35 20.22 2.72 -18.75
N ALA A 36 20.77 2.83 -17.53
CA ALA A 36 22.22 2.84 -17.31
C ALA A 36 22.89 1.52 -17.72
N HIS A 37 22.28 0.38 -17.41
CA HIS A 37 22.84 -0.92 -17.76
C HIS A 37 22.88 -1.13 -19.28
N GLN A 38 21.83 -0.73 -20.01
CA GLN A 38 21.82 -0.80 -21.48
C GLN A 38 22.90 0.09 -22.11
N GLY A 39 23.13 1.28 -21.54
CA GLY A 39 24.22 2.16 -21.95
C GLY A 39 25.58 1.48 -21.79
N VAL A 40 25.85 0.84 -20.65
CA VAL A 40 27.11 0.13 -20.42
C VAL A 40 27.24 -1.09 -21.32
N LYS A 41 26.18 -1.89 -21.48
CA LYS A 41 26.20 -3.09 -22.34
C LYS A 41 26.58 -2.74 -23.78
N THR A 42 26.07 -1.63 -24.30
CA THR A 42 26.39 -1.15 -25.66
C THR A 42 27.85 -0.74 -25.80
N GLY A 43 28.43 -0.08 -24.79
CA GLY A 43 29.82 0.40 -24.83
C GLY A 43 30.87 -0.63 -24.41
N ALA A 44 30.47 -1.68 -23.70
CA ALA A 44 31.35 -2.69 -23.12
C ALA A 44 31.23 -4.07 -23.79
N ASP A 45 30.60 -4.15 -24.96
CA ASP A 45 30.41 -5.41 -25.66
C ASP A 45 31.77 -6.08 -25.98
N GLY A 46 31.84 -7.39 -25.79
CA GLY A 46 33.08 -8.17 -25.92
C GLY A 46 34.04 -8.11 -24.72
N PHE A 47 33.80 -7.26 -23.71
CA PHE A 47 34.63 -7.23 -22.49
C PHE A 47 34.08 -8.15 -21.38
N ALA A 48 34.96 -8.89 -20.70
CA ALA A 48 34.58 -9.79 -19.61
C ALA A 48 33.86 -9.08 -18.44
N PHE A 49 34.16 -7.81 -18.17
CA PHE A 49 33.49 -7.05 -17.10
C PHE A 49 32.01 -6.78 -17.40
N ALA A 50 31.60 -6.76 -18.67
CA ALA A 50 30.20 -6.56 -19.06
C ALA A 50 29.31 -7.70 -18.53
N GLY A 51 29.81 -8.94 -18.58
CA GLY A 51 29.11 -10.09 -18.01
C GLY A 51 29.01 -10.03 -16.48
N ALA A 52 30.04 -9.53 -15.79
CA ALA A 52 30.00 -9.34 -14.34
C ALA A 52 28.99 -8.24 -13.97
N LEU A 53 28.96 -7.13 -14.70
CA LEU A 53 28.01 -6.04 -14.49
C LEU A 53 26.57 -6.47 -14.79
N GLY A 54 26.34 -7.32 -15.79
CA GLY A 54 25.04 -7.94 -16.07
C GLY A 54 24.48 -8.69 -14.87
N LYS A 55 25.29 -9.53 -14.22
CA LYS A 55 24.88 -10.25 -13.01
C LYS A 55 24.53 -9.32 -11.84
N VAL A 56 25.29 -8.22 -11.69
CA VAL A 56 25.00 -7.20 -10.68
C VAL A 56 23.67 -6.51 -10.99
N PHE A 57 23.44 -6.13 -12.26
CA PHE A 57 22.18 -5.57 -12.72
C PHE A 57 21.00 -6.51 -12.41
N ASP A 58 21.08 -7.77 -12.83
CA ASP A 58 20.02 -8.77 -12.60
C ASP A 58 19.69 -8.91 -11.10
N SER A 59 20.72 -8.92 -10.23
CA SER A 59 20.50 -9.02 -8.79
C SER A 59 19.81 -7.78 -8.21
N TRP A 60 20.09 -6.59 -8.71
CA TRP A 60 19.44 -5.36 -8.24
C TRP A 60 18.03 -5.23 -8.80
N ASP A 61 17.82 -5.59 -10.06
CA ASP A 61 16.50 -5.63 -10.70
C ASP A 61 15.53 -6.50 -9.89
N GLN A 62 15.95 -7.72 -9.53
CA GLN A 62 15.15 -8.62 -8.71
C GLN A 62 14.81 -8.03 -7.33
N ARG A 63 15.80 -7.46 -6.63
CA ARG A 63 15.61 -6.92 -5.27
C ARG A 63 14.73 -5.67 -5.26
N LEU A 64 14.96 -4.75 -6.19
CA LEU A 64 14.15 -3.54 -6.31
C LEU A 64 12.74 -3.86 -6.83
N GLY A 65 12.62 -4.83 -7.74
CA GLY A 65 11.33 -5.34 -8.20
C GLY A 65 10.50 -5.93 -7.05
N ALA A 66 11.12 -6.75 -6.20
CA ALA A 66 10.48 -7.30 -5.00
C ALA A 66 10.09 -6.21 -3.99
N LEU A 67 11.01 -5.31 -3.64
CA LEU A 67 10.75 -4.20 -2.73
C LEU A 67 9.58 -3.32 -3.20
N ARG A 68 9.52 -3.00 -4.51
CA ARG A 68 8.38 -2.27 -5.10
C ARG A 68 7.08 -3.03 -4.90
N GLY A 69 7.07 -4.34 -5.17
CA GLY A 69 5.90 -5.19 -4.98
C GLY A 69 5.42 -5.20 -3.53
N GLU A 70 6.33 -5.30 -2.57
CA GLU A 70 6.03 -5.21 -1.14
C GLU A 70 5.43 -3.84 -0.77
N CYS A 71 6.00 -2.74 -1.27
CA CYS A 71 5.48 -1.39 -1.01
C CYS A 71 4.02 -1.26 -1.46
N TRP A 72 3.69 -1.69 -2.68
CA TRP A 72 2.31 -1.64 -3.19
C TRP A 72 1.37 -2.61 -2.48
N SER A 73 1.86 -3.77 -2.04
CA SER A 73 1.08 -4.72 -1.23
C SER A 73 0.73 -4.15 0.14
N ILE A 74 1.69 -3.50 0.80
CA ILE A 74 1.49 -2.77 2.06
C ILE A 74 0.48 -1.64 1.87
N ALA A 75 0.63 -0.85 0.80
CA ALA A 75 -0.31 0.23 0.48
C ALA A 75 -1.75 -0.29 0.30
N ALA A 76 -1.92 -1.38 -0.43
CA ALA A 76 -3.22 -2.02 -0.61
C ALA A 76 -3.82 -2.50 0.72
N THR A 77 -2.99 -3.09 1.59
CA THR A 77 -3.40 -3.57 2.92
C THR A 77 -3.89 -2.41 3.79
N PHE A 78 -3.15 -1.30 3.82
CA PHE A 78 -3.55 -0.10 4.56
C PHE A 78 -4.88 0.49 4.04
N ARG A 79 -5.05 0.59 2.72
CA ARG A 79 -6.30 1.05 2.10
C ARG A 79 -7.49 0.14 2.45
N ALA A 80 -7.29 -1.18 2.41
CA ALA A 80 -8.33 -2.15 2.75
C ALA A 80 -8.76 -2.02 4.22
N ASN A 81 -7.81 -1.94 5.15
CA ASN A 81 -8.11 -1.78 6.58
C ASN A 81 -8.83 -0.47 6.88
N ALA A 82 -8.43 0.64 6.24
CA ALA A 82 -9.15 1.91 6.37
C ALA A 82 -10.62 1.82 5.90
N GLY A 83 -10.89 1.00 4.88
CA GLY A 83 -12.25 0.71 4.42
C GLY A 83 -13.03 -0.15 5.41
N ASN A 84 -12.40 -1.19 5.97
CA ASN A 84 -13.03 -2.09 6.96
C ASN A 84 -13.39 -1.34 8.25
N ASP A 85 -12.53 -0.45 8.72
CA ASP A 85 -12.78 0.37 9.92
C ASP A 85 -13.99 1.28 9.71
N GLN A 86 -14.05 1.96 8.57
CA GLN A 86 -15.18 2.82 8.21
C GLN A 86 -16.49 2.01 8.10
N ALA A 87 -16.46 0.84 7.46
CA ALA A 87 -17.64 -0.02 7.34
C ALA A 87 -18.13 -0.54 8.70
N THR A 88 -17.20 -0.89 9.59
CA THR A 88 -17.51 -1.34 10.95
C THR A 88 -18.20 -0.24 11.76
N GLU A 89 -17.68 0.99 11.70
CA GLU A 89 -18.29 2.13 12.38
C GLU A 89 -19.70 2.41 11.86
N GLN A 90 -19.88 2.45 10.54
CA GLN A 90 -21.19 2.65 9.92
C GLN A 90 -22.20 1.56 10.32
N GLY A 91 -21.77 0.30 10.38
CA GLY A 91 -22.61 -0.82 10.82
C GLY A 91 -23.05 -0.70 12.27
N LEU A 92 -22.14 -0.30 13.17
CA LEU A 92 -22.44 -0.06 14.58
C LEU A 92 -23.46 1.07 14.76
N VAL A 93 -23.24 2.21 14.08
CA VAL A 93 -24.16 3.36 14.13
C VAL A 93 -25.54 2.99 13.59
N ALA A 94 -25.61 2.28 12.46
CA ALA A 94 -26.87 1.84 11.88
C ALA A 94 -27.63 0.88 12.81
N GLY A 95 -26.92 -0.08 13.43
CA GLY A 95 -27.50 -1.01 14.40
C GLY A 95 -28.02 -0.31 15.66
N MET A 96 -27.26 0.64 16.21
CA MET A 96 -27.70 1.45 17.35
C MET A 96 -28.94 2.27 17.02
N ASN A 97 -28.97 2.90 15.85
CA ASN A 97 -30.12 3.70 15.42
C ASN A 97 -31.37 2.83 15.26
N LYS A 98 -31.24 1.64 14.66
CA LYS A 98 -32.33 0.67 14.55
C LYS A 98 -32.88 0.28 15.93
N ASN A 99 -32.00 -0.12 16.86
CA ASN A 99 -32.42 -0.50 18.21
C ASN A 99 -33.14 0.63 18.94
N PHE A 100 -32.68 1.88 18.76
CA PHE A 100 -33.32 3.05 19.33
C PHE A 100 -34.70 3.31 18.73
N THR A 101 -34.86 3.18 17.41
CA THR A 101 -36.15 3.26 16.73
C THR A 101 -37.10 2.18 17.22
N ASP A 102 -36.65 0.93 17.34
CA ASP A 102 -37.46 -0.18 17.84
C ASP A 102 -37.94 0.06 19.28
N LEU A 103 -37.08 0.62 20.14
CA LEU A 103 -37.42 1.01 21.52
C LEU A 103 -38.46 2.13 21.58
N ILE A 104 -38.35 3.14 20.70
CA ILE A 104 -39.34 4.22 20.61
C ILE A 104 -40.69 3.64 20.22
N ASN A 105 -40.75 2.86 19.15
CA ASN A 105 -41.98 2.28 18.63
C ASN A 105 -42.67 1.41 19.70
N PHE A 106 -41.91 0.56 20.39
CA PHE A 106 -42.41 -0.23 21.50
C PHE A 106 -43.02 0.63 22.63
N ARG A 107 -42.44 1.79 22.91
CA ARG A 107 -42.91 2.69 23.97
C ARG A 107 -44.12 3.53 23.56
N THR A 108 -44.25 3.85 22.28
CA THR A 108 -45.32 4.72 21.76
C THR A 108 -46.59 3.97 21.37
N GLY A 109 -46.58 2.63 21.37
CA GLY A 109 -47.79 1.81 21.26
C GLY A 109 -48.36 1.74 19.84
N ASP A 110 -47.48 1.67 18.84
CA ASP A 110 -47.80 1.05 17.54
C ASP A 110 -47.40 -0.44 17.56
#